data_AF-A0A067DD80-F1
#
_entry.id   AF-A0A067DD80-F1
#
_cell.length_a   1.000
_cell.length_b   1.000
_cell.length_c   1.000
_cell.angle_alpha   90.00
_cell.angle_beta   90.00
_cell.angle_gamma   90.00
#
_symmetry.space_group_name_H-M   'P 1'
#
loop_
_entity.id
_entity.type
_entity.pdbx_description
1 polymer ?
#
loop_
_entity_poly.entity_id
_entity_poly.type
_entity_poly.pdbx_seq_one_letter_code
_entity_poly.pdbx_strand_id
1 'polypeptide(L)'
;MLAIAGGQSSLADYCTYFVAYSDGSCTDTNSARAPDRMLGEVRGSNSRCMASSLVRTGFVRGSMTQGNGCYQHRCVNNSLEVAVDGIWKVCPEAGGPVQFPGFNGELICPAYHELCSTGPIAVFGQCPNSCTFNGDCVDGKCHCFLGFHGHDCSKRSCPDNCNGHGKCLSNGACECENGYTGIDCSTAVCDEQCSLHGGVCDNGVCEFRCSDYAGYTCQNSSKLISSLSVCKYVLEKDAGGQHCAPSESSILQQLEEVVVTPNYHRLFPGGARKLFNIFGTSYCDEAAKRLACWISIQKCDKDGDNRLRVCHSACQSYNLACGASLDCSDQTLFSSKEEGEGQCTGSSDIRLSWLDRLRGGLYLKNSSSKGMFVKSS
;
A
#
# COMPACT_ATOMS: atom_id res chain seq x y z
N MET A 1 12.00 38.56 -12.54
CA MET A 1 13.01 37.52 -12.83
C MET A 1 12.25 36.21 -12.96
N LEU A 2 12.06 35.69 -14.16
CA LEU A 2 11.57 34.32 -14.32
C LEU A 2 12.75 33.40 -14.01
N ALA A 3 12.67 32.66 -12.90
CA ALA A 3 13.53 31.51 -12.68
C ALA A 3 13.02 30.40 -13.62
N ILE A 4 13.77 30.11 -14.67
CA ILE A 4 13.51 28.95 -15.51
C ILE A 4 14.02 27.74 -14.71
N ALA A 5 13.13 26.87 -14.25
CA ALA A 5 13.54 25.63 -13.60
C ALA A 5 14.21 24.73 -14.64
N GLY A 6 15.53 24.56 -14.55
CA GLY A 6 16.32 23.63 -15.36
C GLY A 6 16.63 22.34 -14.59
N GLY A 7 16.94 21.26 -15.31
CA GLY A 7 17.47 20.02 -14.75
C GLY A 7 18.85 20.21 -14.09
N GLN A 8 19.30 19.21 -13.34
CA GLN A 8 20.47 19.35 -12.45
C GLN A 8 21.84 19.17 -13.14
N SER A 9 21.88 18.73 -14.40
CA SER A 9 23.13 18.37 -15.08
C SER A 9 23.45 19.31 -16.25
N SER A 10 24.64 19.89 -16.20
CA SER A 10 25.23 20.66 -17.30
C SER A 10 25.58 19.79 -18.51
N LEU A 11 25.77 18.48 -18.33
CA LEU A 11 26.03 17.54 -19.43
C LEU A 11 24.79 17.29 -20.30
N ALA A 12 23.61 17.58 -19.75
CA ALA A 12 22.34 17.51 -20.47
C ALA A 12 21.83 18.91 -20.83
N ASP A 13 22.70 19.93 -20.89
CA ASP A 13 22.33 21.33 -21.12
C ASP A 13 21.22 21.84 -20.19
N TYR A 14 21.18 21.33 -18.95
CA TYR A 14 20.13 21.60 -17.97
C TYR A 14 18.71 21.25 -18.45
N CYS A 15 18.57 20.34 -19.43
CA CYS A 15 17.30 19.70 -19.74
C CYS A 15 16.82 18.86 -18.55
N THR A 16 15.51 18.76 -18.37
CA THR A 16 14.91 17.86 -17.40
C THR A 16 14.91 16.44 -17.95
N TYR A 17 15.41 15.49 -17.15
CA TYR A 17 15.41 14.07 -17.48
C TYR A 17 15.27 13.24 -16.21
N PHE A 18 14.92 11.96 -16.35
CA PHE A 18 14.85 11.04 -15.22
C PHE A 18 16.26 10.74 -14.70
N VAL A 19 16.54 11.15 -13.47
CA VAL A 19 17.79 10.84 -12.79
C VAL A 19 17.61 9.51 -12.05
N ALA A 20 18.55 8.57 -12.23
CA ALA A 20 18.55 7.34 -11.46
C ALA A 20 18.79 7.66 -9.97
N TYR A 21 18.02 7.04 -9.08
CA TYR A 21 18.27 7.12 -7.65
C TYR A 21 19.62 6.46 -7.31
N SER A 22 20.38 7.06 -6.38
CA SER A 22 21.68 6.54 -5.92
C SER A 22 21.58 5.14 -5.30
N ASP A 23 20.41 4.78 -4.79
CA ASP A 23 20.04 3.51 -4.15
C ASP A 23 18.97 2.74 -4.96
N GLY A 24 18.79 3.07 -6.25
CA GLY A 24 17.74 2.52 -7.10
C GLY A 24 18.23 1.59 -8.21
N SER A 25 19.48 1.15 -8.17
CA SER A 25 20.03 0.30 -9.24
C SER A 25 19.29 -1.03 -9.32
N CYS A 26 18.77 -1.39 -10.50
CA CYS A 26 18.12 -2.68 -10.71
C CYS A 26 19.10 -3.86 -10.72
N THR A 27 20.39 -3.60 -10.91
CA THR A 27 21.42 -4.66 -10.97
C THR A 27 22.07 -4.96 -9.63
N ASP A 28 21.85 -4.10 -8.63
CA ASP A 28 22.41 -4.28 -7.29
C ASP A 28 21.43 -5.05 -6.40
N THR A 29 21.75 -6.30 -6.11
CA THR A 29 20.97 -7.17 -5.21
C THR A 29 21.15 -6.83 -3.74
N ASN A 30 22.15 -6.02 -3.37
CA ASN A 30 22.44 -5.58 -2.00
C ASN A 30 22.03 -4.12 -1.75
N SER A 31 21.25 -3.52 -2.65
CA SER A 31 20.81 -2.14 -2.52
C SER A 31 19.97 -1.91 -1.26
N ALA A 32 20.05 -0.71 -0.68
CA ALA A 32 19.34 -0.34 0.55
C ALA A 32 17.80 -0.38 0.40
N ARG A 33 17.28 -0.30 -0.82
CA ARG A 33 15.86 -0.43 -1.13
C ARG A 33 15.58 -1.84 -1.62
N ALA A 34 14.76 -2.63 -0.93
CA ALA A 34 14.35 -3.97 -1.40
C ALA A 34 13.45 -3.90 -2.66
N PRO A 35 13.40 -4.94 -3.50
CA PRO A 35 12.50 -4.96 -4.66
C PRO A 35 11.06 -5.08 -4.19
N ASP A 36 10.14 -4.33 -4.82
CA ASP A 36 8.73 -4.37 -4.46
C ASP A 36 8.05 -5.62 -5.07
N ARG A 37 7.87 -6.63 -4.22
CA ARG A 37 7.25 -7.92 -4.59
C ARG A 37 5.78 -7.78 -5.00
N MET A 38 5.10 -6.71 -4.58
CA MET A 38 3.71 -6.44 -4.95
C MET A 38 3.58 -5.93 -6.39
N LEU A 39 4.65 -5.34 -6.92
CA LEU A 39 4.76 -4.92 -8.32
C LEU A 39 5.46 -5.99 -9.19
N GLY A 40 5.88 -7.11 -8.58
CA GLY A 40 6.57 -8.20 -9.26
C GLY A 40 8.01 -7.87 -9.61
N GLU A 41 8.64 -6.93 -8.90
CA GLU A 41 10.02 -6.53 -9.13
C GLU A 41 11.00 -7.62 -8.70
N VAL A 42 12.08 -7.75 -9.48
CA VAL A 42 13.23 -8.58 -9.16
C VAL A 42 14.50 -7.80 -9.50
N ARG A 43 15.51 -7.90 -8.65
CA ARG A 43 16.85 -7.36 -8.90
C ARG A 43 17.85 -8.46 -9.19
N GLY A 44 18.84 -8.13 -10.01
CA GLY A 44 19.87 -9.06 -10.45
C GLY A 44 20.64 -8.48 -11.63
N SER A 45 21.77 -9.08 -11.95
CA SER A 45 22.67 -8.63 -13.04
C SER A 45 21.96 -8.43 -14.40
N ASN A 46 20.93 -9.23 -14.67
CA ASN A 46 20.08 -9.16 -15.85
C ASN A 46 18.79 -8.34 -15.67
N SER A 47 18.65 -7.55 -14.59
CA SER A 47 17.46 -6.72 -14.37
C SER A 47 17.66 -5.30 -14.89
N ARG A 48 16.62 -4.71 -15.47
CA ARG A 48 16.62 -3.34 -16.02
C ARG A 48 15.36 -2.60 -15.58
N CYS A 49 15.46 -1.29 -15.61
CA CYS A 49 14.34 -0.41 -15.33
C CYS A 49 13.36 -0.45 -16.51
N MET A 50 12.09 -0.72 -16.23
CA MET A 50 11.02 -0.70 -17.24
C MET A 50 9.81 0.04 -16.68
N ALA A 51 9.07 0.71 -17.55
CA ALA A 51 7.82 1.34 -17.17
C ALA A 51 6.78 0.24 -16.90
N SER A 52 6.04 0.39 -15.79
CA SER A 52 5.11 -0.62 -15.32
C SER A 52 3.94 0.01 -14.59
N SER A 53 2.75 -0.50 -14.87
CA SER A 53 1.55 -0.31 -14.04
C SER A 53 1.17 -1.60 -13.31
N LEU A 54 2.06 -2.61 -13.31
CA LEU A 54 1.79 -3.90 -12.70
C LEU A 54 1.54 -3.76 -11.20
N VAL A 55 0.45 -4.38 -10.78
CA VAL A 55 0.07 -4.52 -9.39
C VAL A 55 -0.48 -5.93 -9.26
N ARG A 56 0.03 -6.73 -8.33
CA ARG A 56 -0.45 -8.10 -8.13
C ARG A 56 -1.98 -8.11 -7.94
N THR A 57 -2.67 -9.10 -8.51
CA THR A 57 -4.12 -9.22 -8.37
C THR A 57 -4.49 -9.35 -6.89
N GLY A 58 -5.50 -8.60 -6.44
CA GLY A 58 -5.83 -8.41 -5.03
C GLY A 58 -5.23 -7.14 -4.41
N PHE A 59 -4.39 -6.42 -5.15
CA PHE A 59 -3.76 -5.18 -4.72
C PHE A 59 -4.16 -3.99 -5.62
N VAL A 60 -4.13 -2.79 -5.06
CA VAL A 60 -4.50 -1.51 -5.69
C VAL A 60 -3.40 -0.50 -5.35
N ARG A 61 -2.86 0.18 -6.37
CA ARG A 61 -1.81 1.19 -6.20
C ARG A 61 -2.45 2.53 -5.86
N GLY A 62 -1.97 3.19 -4.80
CA GLY A 62 -2.46 4.52 -4.39
C GLY A 62 -2.23 5.63 -5.44
N SER A 63 -1.32 5.43 -6.39
CA SER A 63 -1.17 6.27 -7.58
C SER A 63 -1.47 5.47 -8.85
N MET A 64 -2.42 5.95 -9.66
CA MET A 64 -2.76 5.36 -10.96
C MET A 64 -1.75 5.70 -12.07
N THR A 65 -0.70 6.46 -11.77
CA THR A 65 0.33 6.81 -12.76
C THR A 65 1.26 5.62 -13.01
N GLN A 66 1.60 5.42 -14.30
CA GLN A 66 2.58 4.44 -14.74
C GLN A 66 3.91 4.72 -14.01
N GLY A 67 4.35 3.74 -13.21
CA GLY A 67 5.60 3.82 -12.46
C GLY A 67 6.75 3.21 -13.24
N ASN A 68 7.92 3.18 -12.61
CA ASN A 68 9.09 2.44 -13.11
C ASN A 68 9.44 1.37 -12.08
N GLY A 69 9.83 0.19 -12.54
CA GLY A 69 10.27 -0.90 -11.67
C GLY A 69 11.42 -1.71 -12.27
N CYS A 70 11.99 -2.58 -11.45
CA CYS A 70 13.11 -3.44 -11.82
C CYS A 70 12.62 -4.82 -12.26
N TYR A 71 12.85 -5.18 -13.52
CA TYR A 71 12.41 -6.45 -14.09
C TYR A 71 13.55 -7.14 -14.83
N GLN A 72 13.58 -8.47 -14.73
CA GLN A 72 14.58 -9.29 -15.40
C GLN A 72 14.31 -9.33 -16.90
N HIS A 73 15.39 -9.40 -17.68
CA HIS A 73 15.30 -9.64 -19.13
C HIS A 73 16.30 -10.69 -19.58
N ARG A 74 16.03 -11.29 -20.74
CA ARG A 74 16.94 -12.14 -21.49
C ARG A 74 16.74 -11.97 -22.99
N CYS A 75 17.80 -12.17 -23.75
CA CYS A 75 17.78 -12.11 -25.21
C CYS A 75 17.99 -13.53 -25.75
N VAL A 76 16.94 -14.13 -26.30
CA VAL A 76 16.96 -15.53 -26.76
C VAL A 76 16.41 -15.58 -28.19
N ASN A 77 17.12 -16.24 -29.10
CA ASN A 77 16.68 -16.44 -30.49
C ASN A 77 16.21 -15.14 -31.18
N ASN A 78 16.98 -14.06 -31.01
CA ASN A 78 16.67 -12.74 -31.57
C ASN A 78 15.34 -12.12 -31.07
N SER A 79 14.86 -12.58 -29.91
CA SER A 79 13.69 -12.06 -29.21
C SER A 79 14.07 -11.58 -27.81
N LEU A 80 13.42 -10.52 -27.34
CA LEU A 80 13.53 -10.02 -25.97
C LEU A 80 12.45 -10.70 -25.14
N GLU A 81 12.84 -11.29 -24.02
CA GLU A 81 11.92 -11.80 -23.02
C GLU A 81 12.14 -11.10 -21.69
N VAL A 82 11.06 -10.88 -20.95
CA VAL A 82 11.04 -10.21 -19.65
C VAL A 82 10.34 -11.07 -18.62
N ALA A 83 10.78 -10.99 -17.38
CA ALA A 83 10.23 -11.78 -16.27
C ALA A 83 9.59 -10.90 -15.20
N VAL A 84 8.41 -11.32 -14.76
CA VAL A 84 7.70 -10.78 -13.59
C VAL A 84 7.41 -11.98 -12.68
N ASP A 85 7.89 -11.92 -11.43
CA ASP A 85 7.72 -12.99 -10.44
C ASP A 85 8.12 -14.39 -10.95
N GLY A 86 9.21 -14.46 -11.72
CA GLY A 86 9.73 -15.71 -12.29
C GLY A 86 8.90 -16.31 -13.45
N ILE A 87 7.93 -15.56 -13.98
CA ILE A 87 7.18 -15.91 -15.20
C ILE A 87 7.76 -15.13 -16.37
N TRP A 88 8.25 -15.83 -17.39
CA TRP A 88 8.85 -15.24 -18.59
C TRP A 88 7.80 -15.02 -19.68
N LYS A 89 7.82 -13.85 -20.32
CA LYS A 89 7.03 -13.54 -21.52
C LYS A 89 7.88 -12.87 -22.60
N VAL A 90 7.54 -13.16 -23.85
CA VAL A 90 8.16 -12.55 -25.03
C VAL A 90 7.61 -11.14 -25.22
N CYS A 91 8.50 -10.18 -25.41
CA CYS A 91 8.16 -8.80 -25.74
C CYS A 91 7.87 -8.64 -27.24
N PRO A 92 6.98 -7.72 -27.63
CA PRO A 92 6.87 -7.27 -29.02
C PRO A 92 8.21 -6.69 -29.51
N GLU A 93 8.57 -6.93 -30.77
CA GLU A 93 9.87 -6.51 -31.34
C GLU A 93 10.09 -4.99 -31.26
N ALA A 94 9.04 -4.20 -31.54
CA ALA A 94 9.04 -2.74 -31.44
C ALA A 94 8.87 -2.21 -30.00
N GLY A 95 8.77 -3.08 -28.99
CA GLY A 95 8.37 -2.73 -27.63
C GLY A 95 6.85 -2.55 -27.51
N GLY A 96 6.37 -2.41 -26.28
CA GLY A 96 4.95 -2.24 -26.00
C GLY A 96 4.45 -3.03 -24.79
N PRO A 97 3.14 -2.97 -24.50
CA PRO A 97 2.57 -3.52 -23.30
C PRO A 97 2.50 -5.06 -23.31
N VAL A 98 2.82 -5.67 -22.16
CA VAL A 98 2.68 -7.09 -21.89
C VAL A 98 2.03 -7.28 -20.52
N GLN A 99 0.95 -8.08 -20.49
CA GLN A 99 0.25 -8.42 -19.25
C GLN A 99 0.84 -9.71 -18.64
N PHE A 100 0.75 -9.87 -17.33
CA PHE A 100 1.21 -11.07 -16.61
C PHE A 100 0.08 -11.71 -15.80
N PRO A 101 -0.01 -13.06 -15.76
CA PRO A 101 -1.01 -13.73 -14.95
C PRO A 101 -0.77 -13.44 -13.46
N GLY A 102 -1.84 -13.19 -12.70
CA GLY A 102 -1.74 -12.81 -11.29
C GLY A 102 -1.37 -11.35 -11.06
N PHE A 103 -1.37 -10.52 -12.12
CA PHE A 103 -1.16 -9.07 -12.03
C PHE A 103 -2.25 -8.33 -12.82
N ASN A 104 -2.71 -7.21 -12.24
CA ASN A 104 -3.45 -6.17 -12.92
C ASN A 104 -2.48 -5.19 -13.57
N GLY A 105 -2.89 -4.55 -14.67
CA GLY A 105 -2.05 -3.60 -15.42
C GLY A 105 -1.13 -4.26 -16.43
N GLU A 106 -0.07 -3.54 -16.82
CA GLU A 106 0.85 -3.94 -17.89
C GLU A 106 2.29 -3.51 -17.61
N LEU A 107 3.22 -4.35 -18.05
CA LEU A 107 4.63 -3.99 -18.17
C LEU A 107 4.87 -3.47 -19.57
N ILE A 108 5.53 -2.32 -19.71
CA ILE A 108 5.92 -1.81 -21.03
C ILE A 108 7.31 -2.34 -21.36
N CYS A 109 7.36 -3.30 -22.26
CA CYS A 109 8.60 -3.78 -22.83
C CYS A 109 9.28 -2.66 -23.64
N PRO A 110 10.60 -2.44 -23.46
CA PRO A 110 11.37 -1.66 -24.40
C PRO A 110 11.48 -2.39 -25.75
N ALA A 111 11.88 -1.67 -26.80
CA ALA A 111 12.15 -2.31 -28.08
C ALA A 111 13.34 -3.28 -27.98
N TYR A 112 13.37 -4.32 -28.81
CA TYR A 112 14.43 -5.34 -28.79
C TYR A 112 15.84 -4.72 -28.82
N HIS A 113 16.03 -3.70 -29.65
CA HIS A 113 17.34 -3.08 -29.83
C HIS A 113 17.80 -2.22 -28.64
N GLU A 114 16.91 -1.83 -27.74
CA GLU A 114 17.28 -1.04 -26.55
C GLU A 114 17.98 -1.89 -25.49
N LEU A 115 17.64 -3.18 -25.40
CA LEU A 115 18.23 -4.11 -24.42
C LEU A 115 19.13 -5.18 -25.04
N CYS A 116 18.83 -5.63 -26.24
CA CYS A 116 19.49 -6.77 -26.88
C CYS A 116 20.43 -6.37 -28.03
N SER A 117 20.60 -5.07 -28.34
CA SER A 117 21.61 -4.63 -29.32
C SER A 117 22.87 -4.12 -28.66
N THR A 118 23.79 -5.04 -28.36
CA THR A 118 25.24 -4.80 -28.47
C THR A 118 25.96 -6.13 -28.72
N GLY A 119 27.05 -6.05 -29.50
CA GLY A 119 27.93 -7.17 -29.85
C GLY A 119 28.58 -7.85 -28.65
N PRO A 120 29.46 -8.85 -28.89
CA PRO A 120 29.91 -9.79 -27.87
C PRO A 120 30.51 -9.07 -26.66
N ILE A 121 29.81 -9.11 -25.53
CA ILE A 121 30.35 -8.68 -24.25
C ILE A 121 31.42 -9.72 -23.87
N ALA A 122 32.69 -9.33 -23.93
CA ALA A 122 33.78 -10.13 -23.40
C ALA A 122 33.71 -10.11 -21.86
N VAL A 123 32.98 -11.05 -21.27
CA VAL A 123 32.94 -11.27 -19.82
C VAL A 123 34.08 -12.21 -19.46
N PHE A 124 35.10 -11.69 -18.77
CA PHE A 124 36.14 -12.51 -18.14
C PHE A 124 35.50 -13.34 -17.01
N GLY A 125 35.54 -14.67 -17.15
CA GLY A 125 34.90 -15.62 -16.24
C GLY A 125 33.51 -16.06 -16.71
N GLN A 126 33.45 -16.87 -17.77
CA GLN A 126 32.17 -17.39 -18.27
C GLN A 126 31.52 -18.31 -17.23
N CYS A 127 30.39 -17.86 -16.68
CA CYS A 127 29.49 -18.77 -16.00
C CYS A 127 28.88 -19.77 -16.98
N PRO A 128 28.64 -21.01 -16.55
CA PRO A 128 28.05 -22.04 -17.39
C PRO A 128 26.69 -21.58 -17.93
N ASN A 129 26.56 -21.56 -19.26
CA ASN A 129 25.36 -21.12 -19.99
C ASN A 129 24.79 -19.77 -19.51
N SER A 130 25.64 -18.84 -19.05
CA SER A 130 25.22 -17.56 -18.48
C SER A 130 24.15 -17.72 -17.37
N CYS A 131 24.27 -18.79 -16.58
CA CYS A 131 23.31 -19.15 -15.53
C CYS A 131 21.87 -19.29 -16.02
N THR A 132 21.69 -19.58 -17.31
CA THR A 132 20.39 -19.64 -18.02
C THR A 132 19.47 -18.44 -17.75
N PHE A 133 20.06 -17.30 -17.35
CA PHE A 133 19.36 -16.09 -16.88
C PHE A 133 18.48 -16.30 -15.63
N ASN A 134 18.67 -17.42 -14.94
CA ASN A 134 17.97 -17.80 -13.70
C ASN A 134 18.89 -17.71 -12.48
N GLY A 135 19.98 -16.96 -12.56
CA GLY A 135 20.89 -16.70 -11.46
C GLY A 135 21.92 -15.64 -11.78
N ASP A 136 22.59 -15.15 -10.74
CA ASP A 136 23.69 -14.23 -10.87
C ASP A 136 25.01 -14.97 -11.11
N CYS A 137 25.82 -14.43 -12.03
CA CYS A 137 27.17 -14.92 -12.28
C CYS A 137 28.15 -14.21 -11.35
N VAL A 138 28.70 -14.92 -10.38
CA VAL A 138 29.69 -14.40 -9.43
C VAL A 138 30.92 -15.31 -9.47
N ASP A 139 32.08 -14.75 -9.79
CA ASP A 139 33.37 -15.46 -9.87
C ASP A 139 33.33 -16.75 -10.73
N GLY A 140 32.61 -16.72 -11.86
CA GLY A 140 32.48 -17.86 -12.76
C GLY A 140 31.54 -18.98 -12.27
N LYS A 141 30.82 -18.75 -11.18
CA LYS A 141 29.81 -19.67 -10.64
C LYS A 141 28.41 -19.03 -10.65
N CYS A 142 27.40 -19.85 -10.90
CA CYS A 142 26.01 -19.42 -10.86
C CYS A 142 25.43 -19.46 -9.44
N HIS A 143 24.86 -18.33 -9.03
CA HIS A 143 24.05 -18.16 -7.84
C HIS A 143 22.58 -18.08 -8.26
N CYS A 144 21.90 -19.23 -8.25
CA CYS A 144 20.55 -19.34 -8.79
C CYS A 144 19.51 -18.57 -7.98
N PHE A 145 18.54 -17.98 -8.69
CA PHE A 145 17.36 -17.38 -8.10
C PHE A 145 16.48 -18.47 -7.46
N LEU A 146 15.59 -18.04 -6.56
CA LEU A 146 14.70 -18.94 -5.84
C LEU A 146 13.90 -19.84 -6.82
N GLY A 147 13.87 -21.13 -6.53
CA GLY A 147 13.21 -22.15 -7.38
C GLY A 147 14.06 -22.67 -8.54
N PHE A 148 15.24 -22.08 -8.78
CA PHE A 148 16.20 -22.55 -9.76
C PHE A 148 17.44 -23.13 -9.09
N HIS A 149 18.03 -24.15 -9.71
CA HIS A 149 19.19 -24.84 -9.18
C HIS A 149 19.98 -25.55 -10.28
N GLY A 150 21.10 -26.16 -9.89
CA GLY A 150 22.05 -26.79 -10.81
C GLY A 150 23.25 -25.88 -11.10
N HIS A 151 24.19 -26.40 -11.88
CA HIS A 151 25.44 -25.69 -12.18
C HIS A 151 25.22 -24.39 -12.96
N ASP A 152 24.19 -24.36 -13.80
CA ASP A 152 23.81 -23.26 -14.69
C ASP A 152 22.38 -22.75 -14.45
N CYS A 153 21.76 -23.10 -13.32
CA CYS A 153 20.38 -22.72 -12.96
C CYS A 153 19.28 -23.17 -13.95
N SER A 154 19.57 -24.16 -14.80
CA SER A 154 18.61 -24.70 -15.78
C SER A 154 17.50 -25.55 -15.16
N LYS A 155 17.71 -26.07 -13.94
CA LYS A 155 16.76 -26.97 -13.28
C LYS A 155 15.83 -26.15 -12.40
N ARG A 156 14.53 -26.44 -12.48
CA ARG A 156 13.50 -25.82 -11.66
C ARG A 156 12.89 -26.85 -10.71
N SER A 157 12.68 -26.46 -9.47
CA SER A 157 11.90 -27.21 -8.49
C SER A 157 11.14 -26.24 -7.59
N CYS A 158 10.03 -26.70 -7.02
CA CYS A 158 9.24 -25.88 -6.12
C CYS A 158 10.03 -25.62 -4.84
N PRO A 159 10.31 -24.35 -4.50
CA PRO A 159 11.00 -24.01 -3.26
C PRO A 159 10.17 -24.48 -2.07
N ASP A 160 10.80 -25.21 -1.14
CA ASP A 160 10.19 -25.70 0.10
C ASP A 160 8.80 -26.35 -0.09
N ASN A 161 8.61 -27.04 -1.21
CA ASN A 161 7.32 -27.62 -1.61
C ASN A 161 6.17 -26.58 -1.56
N CYS A 162 6.40 -25.40 -2.14
CA CYS A 162 5.48 -24.28 -2.14
C CYS A 162 5.11 -23.81 -0.73
N ASN A 163 6.09 -23.88 0.20
CA ASN A 163 5.93 -23.57 1.63
C ASN A 163 4.75 -24.28 2.31
N GLY A 164 4.24 -25.37 1.74
CA GLY A 164 3.03 -26.04 2.21
C GLY A 164 1.73 -25.25 1.99
N HIS A 165 1.77 -24.14 1.26
CA HIS A 165 0.64 -23.27 0.93
C HIS A 165 0.30 -23.31 -0.57
N GLY A 166 0.57 -24.43 -1.23
CA GLY A 166 0.36 -24.59 -2.65
C GLY A 166 0.67 -25.99 -3.17
N LYS A 167 0.37 -26.21 -4.45
CA LYS A 167 0.68 -27.44 -5.18
C LYS A 167 1.88 -27.22 -6.10
N CYS A 168 2.86 -28.11 -6.01
CA CYS A 168 3.98 -28.13 -6.93
C CYS A 168 3.57 -28.76 -8.28
N LEU A 169 3.64 -27.98 -9.34
CA LEU A 169 3.35 -28.43 -10.70
C LEU A 169 4.55 -29.18 -11.31
N SER A 170 4.30 -29.99 -12.33
CA SER A 170 5.34 -30.83 -12.98
C SER A 170 6.47 -30.03 -13.65
N ASN A 171 6.28 -28.74 -13.89
CA ASN A 171 7.29 -27.82 -14.42
C ASN A 171 8.09 -27.08 -13.33
N GLY A 172 7.89 -27.43 -12.05
CA GLY A 172 8.59 -26.82 -10.91
C GLY A 172 8.03 -25.45 -10.49
N ALA A 173 6.84 -25.07 -10.95
CA ALA A 173 6.13 -23.87 -10.51
C ALA A 173 5.10 -24.18 -9.42
N CYS A 174 4.83 -23.21 -8.54
CA CYS A 174 3.84 -23.34 -7.48
C CYS A 174 2.48 -22.76 -7.89
N GLU A 175 1.42 -23.57 -7.73
CA GLU A 175 0.03 -23.12 -7.73
C GLU A 175 -0.40 -22.87 -6.29
N CYS A 176 -0.45 -21.60 -5.87
CA CYS A 176 -0.74 -21.23 -4.47
C CYS A 176 -2.20 -21.43 -4.10
N GLU A 177 -2.44 -21.77 -2.84
CA GLU A 177 -3.76 -21.79 -2.22
C GLU A 177 -4.32 -20.37 -2.05
N ASN A 178 -5.64 -20.26 -1.89
CA ASN A 178 -6.29 -18.98 -1.64
C ASN A 178 -5.69 -18.29 -0.40
N GLY A 179 -5.33 -17.01 -0.56
CA GLY A 179 -4.69 -16.23 0.51
C GLY A 179 -3.17 -16.29 0.52
N TYR A 180 -2.53 -16.99 -0.42
CA TYR A 180 -1.06 -17.04 -0.57
C TYR A 180 -0.61 -16.72 -1.99
N THR A 181 0.60 -16.19 -2.13
CA THR A 181 1.18 -15.78 -3.41
C THR A 181 2.71 -15.80 -3.39
N GLY A 182 3.31 -15.48 -4.54
CA GLY A 182 4.75 -15.51 -4.80
C GLY A 182 5.22 -16.83 -5.39
N ILE A 183 6.48 -16.86 -5.84
CA ILE A 183 7.11 -18.02 -6.52
C ILE A 183 7.09 -19.32 -5.69
N ASP A 184 7.01 -19.21 -4.37
CA ASP A 184 7.04 -20.31 -3.41
C ASP A 184 5.82 -20.33 -2.48
N CYS A 185 4.81 -19.50 -2.71
CA CYS A 185 3.63 -19.35 -1.87
C CYS A 185 3.92 -18.97 -0.39
N SER A 186 5.09 -18.41 -0.09
CA SER A 186 5.43 -17.96 1.27
C SER A 186 4.71 -16.69 1.70
N THR A 187 4.17 -15.92 0.75
CA THR A 187 3.64 -14.58 1.01
C THR A 187 2.12 -14.64 1.16
N ALA A 188 1.61 -14.38 2.35
CA ALA A 188 0.18 -14.24 2.58
C ALA A 188 -0.35 -12.96 1.93
N VAL A 189 -1.53 -13.08 1.30
CA VAL A 189 -2.26 -12.00 0.65
C VAL A 189 -3.09 -11.27 1.69
N CYS A 190 -3.06 -9.95 1.68
CA CYS A 190 -3.93 -9.13 2.52
C CYS A 190 -5.34 -9.02 1.91
N ASP A 191 -6.32 -8.66 2.74
CA ASP A 191 -7.67 -8.32 2.26
C ASP A 191 -7.62 -7.26 1.16
N GLU A 192 -8.47 -7.37 0.12
CA GLU A 192 -8.57 -6.38 -0.98
C GLU A 192 -8.83 -4.96 -0.44
N GLN A 193 -9.54 -4.85 0.70
CA GLN A 193 -9.78 -3.58 1.37
C GLN A 193 -8.49 -2.89 1.85
N CYS A 194 -7.43 -3.66 2.12
CA CYS A 194 -6.13 -3.11 2.50
C CYS A 194 -5.61 -2.16 1.42
N SER A 195 -5.58 -2.62 0.18
CA SER A 195 -5.07 -1.80 -0.91
C SER A 195 -6.05 -0.74 -1.39
N LEU A 196 -7.36 -1.01 -1.34
CA LEU A 196 -8.38 0.01 -1.64
C LEU A 196 -8.25 1.25 -0.74
N HIS A 197 -7.84 1.05 0.51
CA HIS A 197 -7.62 2.12 1.47
C HIS A 197 -6.19 2.67 1.46
N GLY A 198 -5.32 2.23 0.54
CA GLY A 198 -3.94 2.74 0.42
C GLY A 198 -2.93 2.11 1.40
N GLY A 199 -3.23 0.93 1.94
CA GLY A 199 -2.35 0.19 2.83
C GLY A 199 -1.31 -0.64 2.08
N VAL A 200 -0.14 -0.79 2.69
CA VAL A 200 0.91 -1.72 2.29
C VAL A 200 0.68 -3.06 2.98
N CYS A 201 0.62 -4.12 2.19
CA CYS A 201 0.55 -5.46 2.72
C CYS A 201 1.95 -6.00 2.99
N ASP A 202 2.21 -6.44 4.21
CA ASP A 202 3.38 -7.22 4.57
C ASP A 202 2.94 -8.59 5.07
N ASN A 203 3.07 -9.60 4.20
CA ASN A 203 2.79 -11.00 4.50
C ASN A 203 1.45 -11.24 5.23
N GLY A 204 0.35 -10.76 4.66
CA GLY A 204 -1.00 -10.92 5.22
C GLY A 204 -1.36 -9.90 6.31
N VAL A 205 -0.41 -9.06 6.74
CA VAL A 205 -0.64 -7.95 7.67
C VAL A 205 -0.79 -6.66 6.87
N CYS A 206 -1.96 -6.03 6.99
CA CYS A 206 -2.19 -4.71 6.39
C CYS A 206 -1.66 -3.59 7.29
N GLU A 207 -0.76 -2.77 6.76
CA GLU A 207 -0.21 -1.59 7.42
C GLU A 207 -0.46 -0.34 6.58
N PHE A 208 -0.88 0.75 7.21
CA PHE A 208 -1.01 2.04 6.55
C PHE A 208 0.05 2.95 7.13
N ARG A 209 1.12 3.27 6.39
CA ARG A 209 2.14 4.21 6.90
C ARG A 209 2.08 5.52 6.14
N CYS A 210 2.33 6.60 6.86
CA CYS A 210 2.36 7.92 6.24
C CYS A 210 3.41 8.06 5.13
N SER A 211 4.56 7.38 5.29
CA SER A 211 5.65 7.35 4.31
C SER A 211 5.28 6.71 2.98
N ASP A 212 4.24 5.89 2.94
CA ASP A 212 3.87 5.13 1.75
C ASP A 212 3.11 6.02 0.74
N TYR A 213 2.52 7.12 1.23
CA TYR A 213 1.87 8.12 0.39
C TYR A 213 2.90 9.11 -0.14
N ALA A 214 3.10 9.10 -1.46
CA ALA A 214 4.05 9.99 -2.12
C ALA A 214 3.79 11.47 -1.79
N GLY A 215 4.78 12.13 -1.20
CA GLY A 215 4.69 13.54 -0.81
C GLY A 215 3.98 13.82 0.53
N TYR A 216 3.55 12.78 1.26
CA TYR A 216 2.96 12.92 2.59
C TYR A 216 4.03 12.75 3.66
N THR A 217 3.89 13.50 4.74
CA THR A 217 4.78 13.47 5.91
C THR A 217 3.99 13.80 7.17
N CYS A 218 4.59 13.57 8.35
CA CYS A 218 3.98 13.96 9.62
C CYS A 218 4.00 15.49 9.77
N GLN A 219 2.85 16.13 9.56
CA GLN A 219 2.68 17.58 9.69
C GLN A 219 2.02 17.93 11.02
N ASN A 220 2.50 18.98 11.68
CA ASN A 220 1.84 19.50 12.89
C ASN A 220 0.44 20.03 12.52
N SER A 221 -0.56 19.79 13.38
CA SER A 221 -1.94 20.25 13.19
C SER A 221 -2.01 21.74 12.88
N SER A 222 -1.18 22.56 13.52
CA SER A 222 -1.10 24.01 13.30
C SER A 222 -0.81 24.43 11.87
N LYS A 223 -0.10 23.61 11.08
CA LYS A 223 0.16 23.88 9.65
C LYS A 223 -1.00 23.50 8.74
N LEU A 224 -1.88 22.62 9.20
CA LEU A 224 -3.00 22.08 8.43
C LEU A 224 -4.27 22.94 8.59
N ILE A 225 -4.49 23.49 9.79
CA ILE A 225 -5.69 24.26 10.17
C ILE A 225 -6.05 25.38 9.18
N SER A 226 -5.07 26.11 8.65
CA SER A 226 -5.33 27.22 7.73
C SER A 226 -5.80 26.79 6.35
N SER A 227 -5.49 25.55 5.96
CA SER A 227 -5.75 25.04 4.61
C SER A 227 -6.97 24.14 4.54
N LEU A 228 -7.49 23.68 5.69
CA LEU A 228 -8.58 22.71 5.77
C LEU A 228 -9.76 23.28 6.56
N SER A 229 -10.86 23.57 5.87
CA SER A 229 -12.08 24.16 6.40
C SER A 229 -12.97 23.17 7.17
N VAL A 230 -13.14 21.94 6.68
CA VAL A 230 -13.95 20.87 7.28
C VAL A 230 -13.26 20.30 8.51
N CYS A 231 -11.95 20.06 8.40
CA CYS A 231 -11.11 19.55 9.47
C CYS A 231 -10.70 20.62 10.50
N LYS A 232 -10.96 21.90 10.23
CA LYS A 232 -10.43 23.03 11.03
C LYS A 232 -10.66 22.84 12.53
N TYR A 233 -11.91 22.65 12.93
CA TYR A 233 -12.31 22.52 14.33
C TYR A 233 -11.78 21.24 14.99
N VAL A 234 -11.60 20.19 14.20
CA VAL A 234 -11.06 18.89 14.64
C VAL A 234 -9.59 19.07 15.00
N LEU A 235 -8.82 19.67 14.10
CA LEU A 235 -7.38 19.91 14.24
C LEU A 235 -7.06 20.98 15.30
N GLU A 236 -7.93 21.97 15.49
CA GLU A 236 -7.81 22.96 16.58
C GLU A 236 -7.90 22.29 17.96
N LYS A 237 -8.71 21.24 18.12
CA LYS A 237 -8.80 20.48 19.37
C LYS A 237 -7.62 19.53 19.59
N ASP A 238 -6.92 19.17 18.52
CA ASP A 238 -5.71 18.36 18.54
C ASP A 238 -4.48 19.19 18.11
N ALA A 239 -4.40 20.43 18.59
CA ALA A 239 -3.38 21.39 18.15
C ALA A 239 -1.93 20.95 18.43
N GLY A 240 -1.73 20.01 19.37
CA GLY A 240 -0.44 19.41 19.69
C GLY A 240 -0.12 18.14 18.90
N GLY A 241 -1.06 17.64 18.10
CA GLY A 241 -0.93 16.43 17.30
C GLY A 241 -0.08 16.61 16.05
N GLN A 242 0.30 15.48 15.46
CA GLN A 242 0.87 15.39 14.13
C GLN A 242 0.00 14.48 13.30
N HIS A 243 -0.19 14.82 12.02
CA HIS A 243 -1.03 14.04 11.12
C HIS A 243 -0.36 13.80 9.79
N CYS A 244 -0.74 12.71 9.14
CA CYS A 244 -0.24 12.36 7.82
C CYS A 244 -0.87 13.28 6.78
N ALA A 245 -0.08 14.18 6.21
CA ALA A 245 -0.57 15.12 5.23
C ALA A 245 0.56 15.60 4.30
N PRO A 246 0.22 16.08 3.09
CA PRO A 246 1.17 16.77 2.24
C PRO A 246 1.60 18.10 2.86
N SER A 247 2.84 18.52 2.60
CA SER A 247 3.38 19.79 3.12
C SER A 247 2.94 21.02 2.33
N GLU A 248 2.49 20.84 1.07
CA GLU A 248 2.07 21.92 0.20
C GLU A 248 0.60 22.30 0.42
N SER A 249 0.32 23.59 0.58
CA SER A 249 -1.03 24.09 0.87
C SER A 249 -2.03 23.88 -0.28
N SER A 250 -1.57 23.93 -1.53
CA SER A 250 -2.37 23.63 -2.72
C SER A 250 -2.83 22.17 -2.74
N ILE A 251 -1.94 21.24 -2.39
CA ILE A 251 -2.26 19.81 -2.32
C ILE A 251 -3.16 19.50 -1.12
N LEU A 252 -2.98 20.19 0.02
CA LEU A 252 -3.88 20.09 1.16
C LEU A 252 -5.32 20.50 0.83
N GLN A 253 -5.49 21.58 0.06
CA GLN A 253 -6.82 22.01 -0.38
C GLN A 253 -7.46 20.97 -1.31
N GLN A 254 -6.68 20.37 -2.22
CA GLN A 254 -7.15 19.28 -3.06
C GLN A 254 -7.52 18.03 -2.25
N LEU A 255 -6.74 17.69 -1.22
CA LEU A 255 -7.07 16.60 -0.29
C LEU A 255 -8.44 16.83 0.37
N GLU A 256 -8.72 18.06 0.82
CA GLU A 256 -10.01 18.39 1.41
C GLU A 256 -11.16 18.27 0.41
N GLU A 257 -10.97 18.75 -0.82
CA GLU A 257 -12.00 18.75 -1.86
C GLU A 257 -12.29 17.34 -2.39
N VAL A 258 -11.26 16.53 -2.60
CA VAL A 258 -11.37 15.24 -3.31
C VAL A 258 -11.51 14.05 -2.37
N VAL A 259 -11.07 14.17 -1.11
CA VAL A 259 -11.10 13.06 -0.14
C VAL A 259 -11.99 13.37 1.05
N VAL A 260 -11.69 14.44 1.80
CA VAL A 260 -12.39 14.76 3.05
C VAL A 260 -13.86 15.09 2.80
N THR A 261 -14.13 15.96 1.82
CA THR A 261 -15.48 16.44 1.50
C THR A 261 -16.40 15.32 1.00
N PRO A 262 -15.98 14.45 0.05
CA PRO A 262 -16.77 13.29 -0.34
C PRO A 262 -17.04 12.32 0.81
N ASN A 263 -16.04 12.08 1.67
CA ASN A 263 -16.21 11.25 2.86
C ASN A 263 -17.24 11.83 3.83
N TYR A 264 -17.18 13.13 4.10
CA TYR A 264 -18.18 13.84 4.89
C TYR A 264 -19.58 13.72 4.27
N HIS A 265 -19.73 13.90 2.96
CA HIS A 265 -21.03 13.78 2.30
C HIS A 265 -21.59 12.35 2.31
N ARG A 266 -20.73 11.32 2.28
CA ARG A 266 -21.16 9.91 2.45
C ARG A 266 -21.66 9.63 3.86
N LEU A 267 -21.01 10.18 4.87
CA LEU A 267 -21.40 10.06 6.28
C LEU A 267 -22.65 10.91 6.59
N PHE A 268 -22.81 12.06 5.92
CA PHE A 268 -23.93 12.97 6.16
C PHE A 268 -24.69 13.33 4.86
N PRO A 269 -25.36 12.34 4.23
CA PRO A 269 -26.05 12.55 2.96
C PRO A 269 -27.26 13.49 3.14
N GLY A 270 -27.28 14.58 2.35
CA GLY A 270 -28.37 15.56 2.34
C GLY A 270 -28.17 16.80 3.22
N GLY A 271 -27.06 16.88 3.98
CA GLY A 271 -26.77 18.03 4.85
C GLY A 271 -27.88 18.31 5.87
N ALA A 272 -27.95 19.56 6.35
CA ALA A 272 -28.95 20.01 7.33
C ALA A 272 -30.43 20.00 6.84
N ARG A 273 -30.75 19.37 5.70
CA ARG A 273 -32.10 19.36 5.10
C ARG A 273 -33.03 18.27 5.63
N LYS A 274 -32.70 17.54 6.70
CA LYS A 274 -33.68 16.72 7.42
C LYS A 274 -34.58 17.60 8.31
N LEU A 275 -35.75 17.94 7.77
CA LEU A 275 -36.79 18.83 8.32
C LEU A 275 -37.49 18.35 9.62
N PHE A 276 -36.96 17.37 10.36
CA PHE A 276 -37.61 16.82 11.56
C PHE A 276 -36.64 16.41 12.68
N ASN A 277 -35.72 17.30 13.09
CA ASN A 277 -35.14 17.32 14.46
C ASN A 277 -34.10 18.45 14.62
N ILE A 278 -34.54 19.62 15.10
CA ILE A 278 -33.73 20.87 15.12
C ILE A 278 -32.53 20.80 16.08
N PHE A 279 -32.50 19.88 17.05
CA PHE A 279 -31.37 19.72 18.00
C PHE A 279 -30.38 18.59 17.66
N GLY A 280 -30.79 17.57 16.90
CA GLY A 280 -29.94 16.41 16.57
C GLY A 280 -29.08 16.58 15.32
N THR A 281 -29.46 17.48 14.41
CA THR A 281 -28.79 17.70 13.12
C THR A 281 -27.40 18.31 13.27
N SER A 282 -27.20 19.25 14.21
CA SER A 282 -25.91 19.87 14.46
C SER A 282 -24.92 18.92 15.13
N TYR A 283 -25.38 18.04 16.02
CA TYR A 283 -24.50 17.07 16.69
C TYR A 283 -24.01 15.98 15.74
N CYS A 284 -24.90 15.47 14.87
CA CYS A 284 -24.50 14.52 13.83
C CYS A 284 -23.60 15.16 12.77
N ASP A 285 -23.86 16.41 12.34
CA ASP A 285 -22.98 17.15 11.44
C ASP A 285 -21.55 17.24 12.00
N GLU A 286 -21.42 17.68 13.26
CA GLU A 286 -20.12 17.75 13.94
C GLU A 286 -19.43 16.38 14.07
N ALA A 287 -20.18 15.32 14.37
CA ALA A 287 -19.64 13.97 14.45
C ALA A 287 -19.21 13.42 13.08
N ALA A 288 -19.97 13.73 12.02
CA ALA A 288 -19.66 13.33 10.66
C ALA A 288 -18.41 14.06 10.13
N LYS A 289 -18.27 15.37 10.38
CA LYS A 289 -17.06 16.13 10.04
C LYS A 289 -15.82 15.58 10.76
N ARG A 290 -15.95 15.25 12.05
CA ARG A 290 -14.86 14.62 12.82
C ARG A 290 -14.45 13.29 12.25
N LEU A 291 -15.41 12.37 12.06
CA LEU A 291 -15.10 11.06 11.53
C LEU A 291 -14.51 11.15 10.12
N ALA A 292 -15.08 12.00 9.24
CA ALA A 292 -14.54 12.26 7.91
C ALA A 292 -13.11 12.79 7.94
N CYS A 293 -12.81 13.69 8.89
CA CYS A 293 -11.47 14.19 9.07
C CYS A 293 -10.52 13.09 9.54
N TRP A 294 -10.91 12.32 10.56
CA TRP A 294 -10.08 11.25 11.12
C TRP A 294 -9.79 10.15 10.13
N ILE A 295 -10.74 9.72 9.28
CA ILE A 295 -10.46 8.71 8.26
C ILE A 295 -9.55 9.23 7.14
N SER A 296 -9.55 10.54 6.89
CA SER A 296 -8.84 11.15 5.76
C SER A 296 -7.45 11.70 6.14
N ILE A 297 -7.27 12.16 7.38
CA ILE A 297 -6.04 12.80 7.88
C ILE A 297 -5.72 12.20 9.25
N GLN A 298 -5.08 11.05 9.20
CA GLN A 298 -4.83 10.22 10.37
C GLN A 298 -3.62 10.71 11.14
N LYS A 299 -3.64 10.51 12.47
CA LYS A 299 -2.54 10.89 13.35
C LYS A 299 -1.28 10.09 12.99
N CYS A 300 -0.15 10.77 12.99
CA CYS A 300 1.15 10.14 12.91
C CYS A 300 1.82 10.18 14.28
N ASP A 301 2.31 9.04 14.74
CA ASP A 301 3.11 8.95 15.95
C ASP A 301 4.56 8.55 15.62
N LYS A 302 5.50 8.94 16.49
CA LYS A 302 6.93 8.64 16.34
C LYS A 302 7.32 7.24 16.85
N ASP A 303 6.33 6.38 17.05
CA ASP A 303 6.50 5.02 17.56
C ASP A 303 7.09 4.06 16.53
N GLY A 304 7.20 4.49 15.27
CA GLY A 304 7.74 3.68 14.18
C GLY A 304 6.73 2.68 13.62
N ASP A 305 5.55 2.56 14.23
CA ASP A 305 4.43 1.76 13.72
C ASP A 305 3.72 2.55 12.61
N ASN A 306 3.55 3.87 12.78
CA ASN A 306 2.90 4.78 11.80
C ASN A 306 1.53 4.30 11.30
N ARG A 307 0.93 3.26 11.92
CA ARG A 307 -0.31 2.63 11.47
C ARG A 307 -1.45 3.62 11.61
N LEU A 308 -1.84 4.17 10.47
CA LEU A 308 -2.99 5.04 10.35
C LEU A 308 -4.23 4.17 10.62
N ARG A 309 -4.80 4.30 11.83
CA ARG A 309 -6.14 3.81 12.15
C ARG A 309 -6.97 4.86 12.86
N VAL A 310 -8.28 4.80 12.67
CA VAL A 310 -9.25 5.58 13.44
C VAL A 310 -9.73 4.76 14.63
N CYS A 311 -9.87 5.36 15.80
CA CYS A 311 -10.32 4.62 16.97
C CYS A 311 -11.73 4.06 16.76
N HIS A 312 -11.95 2.81 17.20
CA HIS A 312 -13.27 2.18 17.28
C HIS A 312 -14.28 3.10 17.98
N SER A 313 -13.83 3.80 19.04
CA SER A 313 -14.63 4.77 19.79
C SER A 313 -15.10 5.95 18.94
N ALA A 314 -14.30 6.45 18.00
CA ALA A 314 -14.69 7.54 17.10
C ALA A 314 -15.82 7.10 16.15
N CYS A 315 -15.74 5.88 15.62
CA CYS A 315 -16.81 5.27 14.83
C CYS A 315 -18.10 5.10 15.65
N GLN A 316 -18.00 4.59 16.88
CA GLN A 316 -19.15 4.45 17.77
C GLN A 316 -19.79 5.80 18.12
N SER A 317 -18.99 6.83 18.37
CA SER A 317 -19.49 8.19 18.62
C SER A 317 -20.28 8.74 17.44
N TYR A 318 -19.83 8.49 16.20
CA TYR A 318 -20.59 8.85 15.00
C TYR A 318 -21.92 8.07 14.90
N ASN A 319 -21.89 6.74 15.07
CA ASN A 319 -23.11 5.93 15.03
C ASN A 319 -24.13 6.40 16.07
N LEU A 320 -23.69 6.72 17.29
CA LEU A 320 -24.52 7.26 18.35
C LEU A 320 -25.09 8.64 18.00
N ALA A 321 -24.26 9.54 17.48
CA ALA A 321 -24.66 10.91 17.13
C ALA A 321 -25.67 10.96 15.97
N CYS A 322 -25.50 10.08 14.99
CA CYS A 322 -26.25 10.09 13.74
C CYS A 322 -27.37 9.04 13.67
N GLY A 323 -27.44 8.12 14.63
CA GLY A 323 -28.31 6.94 14.54
C GLY A 323 -27.94 6.04 13.35
N ALA A 324 -26.65 6.01 13.01
CA ALA A 324 -26.11 5.24 11.89
C ALA A 324 -25.72 3.82 12.32
N SER A 325 -25.36 2.99 11.35
CA SER A 325 -24.97 1.59 11.57
C SER A 325 -23.70 1.25 10.80
N LEU A 326 -22.69 2.14 10.89
CA LEU A 326 -21.37 1.88 10.33
C LEU A 326 -20.75 0.68 11.05
N ASP A 327 -20.13 -0.23 10.32
CA ASP A 327 -19.41 -1.36 10.90
C ASP A 327 -18.09 -0.90 11.50
N CYS A 328 -18.07 -0.67 12.81
CA CYS A 328 -16.86 -0.28 13.53
C CYS A 328 -15.90 -1.46 13.79
N SER A 329 -16.24 -2.69 13.39
CA SER A 329 -15.39 -3.87 13.57
C SER A 329 -14.42 -4.11 12.41
N ASP A 330 -14.50 -3.31 11.34
CA ASP A 330 -13.55 -3.33 10.24
C ASP A 330 -12.16 -2.87 10.71
N GLN A 331 -11.28 -3.84 10.94
CA GLN A 331 -9.92 -3.62 11.43
C GLN A 331 -8.96 -3.07 10.37
N THR A 332 -9.41 -2.93 9.12
CA THR A 332 -8.63 -2.25 8.07
C THR A 332 -8.66 -0.74 8.24
N LEU A 333 -9.73 -0.19 8.82
CA LEU A 333 -9.89 1.25 9.05
C LEU A 333 -9.93 1.63 10.53
N PHE A 334 -10.54 0.77 11.36
CA PHE A 334 -10.76 1.03 12.78
C PHE A 334 -9.83 0.23 13.69
N SER A 335 -9.51 0.79 14.84
CA SER A 335 -8.82 0.09 15.92
C SER A 335 -9.65 -1.05 16.49
N SER A 336 -9.01 -1.93 17.27
CA SER A 336 -9.74 -2.85 18.14
C SER A 336 -10.51 -2.11 19.25
N LYS A 337 -11.38 -2.83 19.97
CA LYS A 337 -12.09 -2.27 21.13
C LYS A 337 -11.18 -2.06 22.33
N GLU A 338 -10.08 -2.81 22.41
CA GLU A 338 -9.12 -2.76 23.52
C GLU A 338 -8.07 -1.66 23.36
N GLU A 339 -7.83 -1.15 22.14
CA GLU A 339 -6.88 -0.07 21.87
C GLU A 339 -7.34 1.27 22.49
N GLY A 340 -6.44 1.89 23.26
CA GLY A 340 -6.70 3.01 24.16
C GLY A 340 -6.19 4.38 23.67
N GLU A 341 -6.23 5.38 24.56
CA GLU A 341 -5.74 6.74 24.28
C GLU A 341 -4.30 6.73 23.78
N GLY A 342 -4.08 7.40 22.63
CA GLY A 342 -2.76 7.56 22.02
C GLY A 342 -2.32 6.46 21.04
N GLN A 343 -3.11 5.40 20.83
CA GLN A 343 -2.79 4.31 19.89
C GLN A 343 -3.52 4.41 18.54
N CYS A 344 -4.47 5.34 18.42
CA CYS A 344 -5.31 5.53 17.23
C CYS A 344 -5.80 6.99 17.13
N THR A 345 -6.26 7.36 15.94
CA THR A 345 -6.78 8.70 15.62
C THR A 345 -8.20 8.89 16.17
N GLY A 346 -8.45 9.99 16.88
CA GLY A 346 -9.79 10.30 17.42
C GLY A 346 -10.10 9.65 18.79
N SER A 347 -9.07 9.22 19.53
CA SER A 347 -9.25 8.62 20.87
C SER A 347 -9.89 9.57 21.89
N SER A 348 -9.73 10.88 21.72
CA SER A 348 -10.27 11.92 22.60
C SER A 348 -11.74 12.28 22.35
N ASP A 349 -12.41 11.66 21.37
CA ASP A 349 -13.83 11.92 21.07
C ASP A 349 -14.82 11.29 22.08
N ILE A 350 -14.32 10.70 23.18
CA ILE A 350 -15.13 10.31 24.33
C ILE A 350 -15.54 11.58 25.10
N ARG A 351 -16.55 12.30 24.60
CA ARG A 351 -17.39 13.18 25.41
C ARG A 351 -18.73 12.51 25.69
N LEU A 352 -18.70 11.37 26.38
CA LEU A 352 -19.81 11.06 27.27
C LEU A 352 -19.63 11.96 28.49
N SER A 353 -20.42 13.03 28.53
CA SER A 353 -20.67 13.77 29.76
C SER A 353 -20.89 12.75 30.88
N TRP A 354 -20.17 12.90 31.98
CA TRP A 354 -20.36 12.19 33.25
C TRP A 354 -21.84 11.92 33.64
N LEU A 355 -22.78 12.74 33.15
CA LEU A 355 -24.22 12.57 33.29
C LEU A 355 -24.81 11.35 32.52
N ASP A 356 -24.26 10.95 31.37
CA ASP A 356 -24.72 9.79 30.59
C ASP A 356 -24.19 8.46 31.11
N ARG A 357 -23.08 8.45 31.88
CA ARG A 357 -22.67 7.26 32.66
C ARG A 357 -23.71 6.90 33.73
N LEU A 358 -24.38 7.88 34.32
CA LEU A 358 -25.47 7.66 35.27
C LEU A 358 -26.75 7.15 34.58
N ARG A 359 -27.00 7.55 33.33
CA ARG A 359 -28.14 7.09 32.54
C ARG A 359 -27.94 5.69 31.95
N GLY A 360 -26.72 5.34 31.53
CA GLY A 360 -26.34 3.97 31.14
C GLY A 360 -26.32 2.98 32.31
N GLY A 361 -26.08 3.46 33.53
CA GLY A 361 -26.20 2.68 34.77
C GLY A 361 -27.63 2.20 35.10
N LEU A 362 -28.66 2.76 34.46
CA LEU A 362 -30.05 2.34 34.61
C LEU A 362 -30.53 1.38 33.52
N TYR A 363 -29.84 1.29 32.38
CA TYR A 363 -30.13 0.26 31.36
C TYR A 363 -29.36 -1.04 31.59
N LEU A 364 -28.18 -1.00 32.22
CA LEU A 364 -27.44 -2.19 32.63
C LEU A 364 -27.95 -2.84 33.92
N LYS A 365 -28.87 -2.20 34.66
CA LYS A 365 -29.49 -2.78 35.86
C LYS A 365 -30.75 -3.60 35.59
N ASN A 366 -31.24 -3.67 34.34
CA ASN A 366 -32.47 -4.40 34.01
C ASN A 366 -32.24 -5.69 33.19
N SER A 367 -31.00 -6.18 33.10
CA SER A 367 -30.67 -7.48 32.48
C SER A 367 -30.00 -8.47 33.43
N SER A 368 -30.01 -8.22 34.75
CA SER A 368 -29.49 -9.17 35.75
C SER A 368 -30.49 -9.37 36.89
N SER A 369 -31.63 -9.98 36.58
CA SER A 369 -32.46 -10.73 37.56
C SER A 369 -33.50 -11.62 36.89
N LYS A 370 -33.04 -12.64 36.14
CA LYS A 370 -33.79 -13.91 35.97
C LYS A 370 -32.78 -15.06 35.90
N GLY A 371 -32.24 -15.42 37.06
CA GLY A 371 -31.67 -16.74 37.27
C GLY A 371 -32.82 -17.75 37.29
N MET A 372 -33.03 -18.48 36.19
CA MET A 372 -33.84 -19.69 36.20
C MET A 372 -32.93 -20.86 36.57
N PHE A 373 -33.16 -21.38 37.77
CA PHE A 373 -32.81 -22.74 38.19
C PHE A 373 -33.25 -23.74 37.12
N VAL A 374 -32.33 -24.56 36.61
CA VAL A 374 -32.65 -25.85 36.01
C VAL A 374 -32.01 -26.92 36.89
N LYS A 375 -32.86 -27.64 37.60
CA LYS A 375 -32.51 -28.83 38.39
C LYS A 375 -32.11 -29.95 37.43
N SER A 376 -31.03 -30.64 37.81
CA SER A 376 -30.70 -31.98 37.33
C SER A 376 -31.78 -32.98 37.71
N SER A 377 -32.17 -33.81 36.74
CA SER A 377 -32.71 -35.16 36.92
C SER A 377 -32.36 -35.97 35.68
#